data_AF-K9QU39-F1
#
_entry.id   AF-K9QU39-F1
#
_cell.length_a   1.000
_cell.length_b   1.000
_cell.length_c   1.000
_cell.angle_alpha   90.00
_cell.angle_beta   90.00
_cell.angle_gamma   90.00
#
_symmetry.space_group_name_H-M   'P 1'
#
loop_
_entity.id
_entity.type
_entity.pdbx_description
1 polymer ?
#
loop_
_entity_poly.entity_id
_entity_poly.type
_entity_poly.pdbx_seq_one_letter_code
_entity_poly.pdbx_strand_id
1 'polypeptide(L)'
;MFLQNSSFTKNTCLTNKKKNLNRAGNAVLYCGLSITLMACTVATVTAIYPFLISCLAATNDTSFQATSIPWLDNQSSCQETGRNWHENKCWDEEHSPTF
;
A
#
# COMPACT_ATOMS: atom_id res chain seq x y z
N MET A 1 25.81 -15.12 71.30
CA MET A 1 26.62 -15.21 70.07
C MET A 1 25.67 -15.18 68.88
N PHE A 2 25.36 -13.99 68.34
CA PHE A 2 24.48 -13.84 67.17
C PHE A 2 25.12 -12.82 66.22
N LEU A 3 26.01 -13.29 65.36
CA LEU A 3 26.59 -12.49 64.27
C LEU A 3 26.63 -13.35 63.00
N GLN A 4 25.47 -13.59 62.41
CA GLN A 4 25.35 -14.02 61.02
C GLN A 4 24.03 -13.46 60.48
N ASN A 5 24.03 -12.99 59.23
CA ASN A 5 22.88 -12.58 58.39
C ASN A 5 22.66 -11.10 58.04
N SER A 6 23.71 -10.29 57.85
CA SER A 6 23.55 -8.98 57.18
C SER A 6 24.10 -8.93 55.74
N SER A 7 25.06 -9.79 55.39
CA SER A 7 25.73 -9.77 54.07
C SER A 7 25.03 -10.63 53.00
N PHE A 8 24.56 -11.83 53.38
CA PHE A 8 23.89 -12.76 52.46
C PHE A 8 22.56 -12.22 51.92
N THR A 9 21.81 -11.51 52.76
CA THR A 9 20.52 -10.89 52.45
C THR A 9 20.64 -9.68 51.51
N LYS A 10 21.75 -8.94 51.58
CA LYS A 10 22.02 -7.80 50.67
C LYS A 10 22.32 -8.27 49.25
N ASN A 11 23.09 -9.35 49.11
CA ASN A 11 23.51 -9.88 47.80
C ASN A 11 22.34 -10.49 47.01
N THR A 12 21.40 -11.16 47.68
CA THR A 12 20.21 -11.73 47.04
C THR A 12 19.19 -10.65 46.66
N CYS A 13 19.04 -9.58 47.44
CA CYS A 13 18.17 -8.45 47.10
C CYS A 13 18.69 -7.66 45.88
N LEU A 14 19.99 -7.35 45.84
CA LEU A 14 20.62 -6.61 44.73
C LEU A 14 20.55 -7.39 43.40
N THR A 15 20.74 -8.71 43.43
CA THR A 15 20.61 -9.55 42.24
C THR A 15 19.17 -9.66 41.76
N ASN A 16 18.18 -9.71 42.66
CA ASN A 16 16.77 -9.70 42.28
C ASN A 16 16.33 -8.36 41.67
N LYS A 17 16.84 -7.24 42.22
CA LYS A 17 16.62 -5.89 41.68
C LYS A 17 17.23 -5.72 40.28
N LYS A 18 18.45 -6.23 40.08
CA LYS A 18 19.16 -6.19 38.78
C LYS A 18 18.46 -7.06 37.72
N LYS A 19 17.95 -8.24 38.10
CA LYS A 19 17.15 -9.10 37.21
C LYS A 19 15.81 -8.47 36.82
N ASN A 20 15.11 -7.82 37.75
CA ASN A 20 13.87 -7.10 37.46
C ASN A 20 14.09 -5.86 36.59
N LEU A 21 15.17 -5.11 36.81
CA LEU A 21 15.53 -3.95 36.00
C LEU A 21 15.81 -4.34 34.54
N ASN A 22 16.52 -5.46 34.33
CA ASN A 22 16.79 -5.97 32.97
C ASN A 22 15.51 -6.52 32.31
N ARG A 23 14.59 -7.11 33.09
CA ARG A 23 13.30 -7.60 32.57
C ARG A 23 12.37 -6.45 32.16
N ALA A 24 12.30 -5.39 32.95
CA ALA A 24 11.55 -4.19 32.64
C ALA A 24 12.15 -3.44 31.44
N GLY A 25 13.48 -3.31 31.38
CA GLY A 25 14.18 -2.70 30.25
C GLY A 25 13.92 -3.43 28.93
N ASN A 26 14.03 -4.77 28.93
CA ASN A 26 13.74 -5.56 27.74
C ASN A 26 12.27 -5.45 27.30
N ALA A 27 11.31 -5.43 28.23
CA ALA A 27 9.91 -5.25 27.91
C ALA A 27 9.62 -3.88 27.28
N VAL A 28 10.21 -2.81 27.80
CA VAL A 28 10.07 -1.45 27.24
C VAL A 28 10.67 -1.37 25.83
N LEU A 29 11.80 -2.02 25.59
CA LEU A 29 12.42 -2.09 24.26
C LEU A 29 11.51 -2.80 23.25
N TYR A 30 10.92 -3.94 23.60
CA TYR A 30 9.99 -4.66 22.71
C TYR A 30 8.72 -3.86 22.43
N CYS A 31 8.12 -3.23 23.44
CA CYS A 31 6.95 -2.38 23.26
C CYS A 31 7.27 -1.14 22.39
N GLY A 32 8.40 -0.50 22.62
CA GLY A 32 8.83 0.64 21.79
C GLY A 32 9.08 0.24 20.34
N LEU A 33 9.77 -0.88 20.14
CA LEU A 33 10.03 -1.43 18.81
C LEU A 33 8.73 -1.79 18.07
N SER A 34 7.78 -2.45 18.73
CA SER A 34 6.51 -2.85 18.10
C SER A 34 5.67 -1.65 17.68
N ILE A 35 5.61 -0.60 18.52
CA ILE A 35 4.92 0.65 18.20
C ILE A 35 5.58 1.34 17.01
N THR A 36 6.92 1.38 17.00
CA THR A 36 7.68 2.01 15.91
C THR A 36 7.46 1.28 14.58
N LEU A 37 7.47 -0.05 14.60
CA LEU A 37 7.20 -0.87 13.42
C LEU A 37 5.78 -0.63 12.89
N MET A 38 4.77 -0.59 13.77
CA MET A 38 3.39 -0.26 13.39
C MET A 38 3.26 1.15 12.79
N ALA A 39 3.93 2.15 13.37
CA ALA A 39 3.90 3.51 12.84
C ALA A 39 4.54 3.58 11.45
N CYS A 40 5.67 2.90 11.26
CA CYS A 40 6.35 2.82 9.96
C CYS A 40 5.47 2.16 8.89
N THR A 41 4.80 1.04 9.20
CA THR A 41 3.93 0.37 8.22
C THR A 41 2.72 1.22 7.86
N VAL A 42 2.11 1.92 8.80
CA VAL A 42 0.99 2.84 8.51
C VAL A 42 1.45 3.99 7.61
N ALA A 43 2.62 4.58 7.91
CA ALA A 43 3.17 5.67 7.10
C ALA A 43 3.50 5.23 5.66
N THR A 44 4.11 4.04 5.49
CA THR A 44 4.43 3.53 4.14
C THR A 44 3.18 3.18 3.36
N VAL A 45 2.20 2.51 3.97
CA VAL A 45 0.94 2.16 3.31
C VAL A 45 0.18 3.41 2.90
N THR A 46 0.06 4.40 3.79
CA THR A 46 -0.65 5.66 3.47
C THR A 46 0.02 6.45 2.35
N ALA A 47 1.35 6.45 2.26
CA ALA A 47 2.08 7.10 1.17
C ALA A 47 1.94 6.36 -0.17
N ILE A 48 1.94 5.02 -0.15
CA ILE A 48 1.96 4.19 -1.37
C ILE A 48 0.54 3.93 -1.91
N TYR A 49 -0.47 3.84 -1.04
CA TYR A 49 -1.86 3.55 -1.41
C TYR A 49 -2.43 4.45 -2.54
N PRO A 50 -2.32 5.79 -2.50
CA PRO A 50 -2.88 6.62 -3.57
C PRO A 50 -2.22 6.36 -4.94
N PHE A 51 -0.92 6.04 -4.94
CA PHE A 51 -0.21 5.68 -6.17
C PHE A 51 -0.72 4.36 -6.74
N LEU A 52 -0.89 3.33 -5.89
CA LEU A 52 -1.42 2.04 -6.33
C LEU A 52 -2.84 2.14 -6.89
N ILE A 53 -3.71 2.93 -6.24
CA ILE A 53 -5.07 3.19 -6.74
C ILE A 53 -5.03 3.91 -8.08
N SER A 54 -4.14 4.89 -8.25
CA SER A 54 -3.99 5.60 -9.52
C SER A 54 -3.51 4.69 -10.65
N CYS A 55 -2.54 3.81 -10.38
CA CYS A 55 -2.08 2.81 -11.35
C CYS A 55 -3.19 1.84 -11.73
N LEU A 56 -3.96 1.36 -10.75
CA LEU A 56 -5.08 0.45 -11.01
C LEU A 56 -6.20 1.15 -11.78
N ALA A 57 -6.51 2.41 -11.48
CA ALA A 57 -7.48 3.21 -12.23
C ALA A 57 -7.06 3.36 -13.70
N ALA A 58 -5.77 3.65 -13.96
CA ALA A 58 -5.25 3.79 -15.32
C ALA A 58 -5.36 2.50 -16.16
N THR A 59 -5.34 1.31 -15.53
CA THR A 59 -5.57 0.04 -16.25
C THR A 59 -7.03 -0.24 -16.57
N ASN A 60 -7.97 0.40 -15.84
CA ASN A 60 -9.41 0.26 -16.06
C ASN A 60 -9.95 1.29 -17.06
N ASP A 61 -9.14 2.28 -17.46
CA ASP A 61 -9.43 3.12 -18.62
C ASP A 61 -9.22 2.29 -19.90
N THR A 62 -10.10 1.32 -20.12
CA THR A 62 -10.35 0.69 -21.42
C THR A 62 -11.07 1.66 -22.35
N SER A 63 -10.63 2.92 -22.38
CA SER A 63 -11.03 3.83 -23.44
C SER A 63 -10.49 3.20 -24.71
N PHE A 64 -11.36 2.45 -25.40
CA PHE A 64 -11.12 2.02 -26.76
C PHE A 64 -10.67 3.25 -27.50
N GLN A 65 -9.45 3.20 -28.04
CA GLN A 65 -8.89 4.35 -28.71
C GLN A 65 -9.64 4.44 -30.04
N ALA A 66 -10.75 5.19 -30.02
CA ALA A 66 -11.58 5.34 -31.19
C ALA A 66 -10.74 5.98 -32.29
N THR A 67 -10.64 5.30 -33.44
CA THR A 67 -9.91 5.84 -34.60
C THR A 67 -10.91 6.29 -35.65
N SER A 68 -10.63 7.44 -36.27
CA SER A 68 -11.46 7.94 -37.36
C SER A 68 -11.08 7.25 -38.67
N ILE A 69 -12.07 6.74 -39.41
CA ILE A 69 -11.85 6.08 -40.71
C ILE A 69 -11.93 7.12 -41.84
N PRO A 70 -10.81 7.44 -42.52
CA PRO A 70 -10.77 8.55 -43.47
C PRO A 70 -11.48 8.26 -44.80
N TRP A 71 -11.68 6.99 -45.17
CA TRP A 71 -12.37 6.62 -46.42
C TRP A 71 -13.89 6.46 -46.25
N LEU A 72 -14.42 6.57 -45.02
CA LEU A 72 -15.85 6.58 -44.73
C LEU A 72 -16.26 8.00 -44.34
N ASP A 73 -16.50 8.83 -45.35
CA ASP A 73 -16.88 10.24 -45.26
C ASP A 73 -18.41 10.46 -45.31
N ASN A 74 -19.18 9.39 -45.36
CA ASN A 74 -20.63 9.40 -45.42
C ASN A 74 -21.27 8.61 -44.28
N GLN A 75 -22.30 9.19 -43.66
CA GLN A 75 -22.97 8.62 -42.50
C GLN A 75 -23.59 7.24 -42.80
N SER A 76 -24.29 7.09 -43.93
CA SER A 76 -24.95 5.81 -44.23
C SER A 76 -23.93 4.69 -44.42
N SER A 77 -22.83 4.97 -45.13
CA SER A 77 -21.74 4.03 -45.35
C SER A 77 -21.03 3.65 -44.05
N CYS A 78 -20.87 4.59 -43.11
CA CYS A 78 -20.33 4.28 -41.79
C CYS A 78 -21.24 3.33 -40.99
N GLN A 79 -22.53 3.66 -40.93
CA GLN A 79 -23.52 2.90 -40.15
C GLN A 79 -23.79 1.51 -40.74
N GLU A 80 -23.72 1.35 -42.07
CA GLU A 80 -23.79 0.05 -42.74
C GLU A 80 -22.68 -0.91 -42.29
N THR A 81 -21.54 -0.39 -41.85
CA THR A 81 -20.45 -1.21 -41.31
C THR A 81 -20.57 -1.52 -39.82
N GLY A 82 -21.66 -1.07 -39.16
CA GLY A 82 -21.88 -1.24 -37.73
C GLY A 82 -21.03 -0.31 -36.85
N ARG A 83 -20.48 0.77 -37.41
CA ARG A 83 -19.63 1.76 -36.73
C ARG A 83 -20.40 3.02 -36.33
N ASN A 84 -19.81 3.81 -35.45
CA ASN A 84 -20.42 5.02 -34.91
C ASN A 84 -20.07 6.26 -35.76
N TRP A 85 -21.09 7.03 -36.14
CA TRP A 85 -20.91 8.31 -36.82
C TRP A 85 -21.00 9.46 -35.81
N HIS A 86 -19.92 10.23 -35.66
CA HIS A 86 -19.85 11.37 -34.74
C HIS A 86 -18.87 12.42 -35.26
N GLU A 87 -19.12 13.72 -35.01
CA GLU A 87 -18.26 14.82 -35.48
C GLU A 87 -17.94 14.83 -36.98
N ASN A 88 -18.92 14.46 -37.82
CA ASN A 88 -18.75 14.32 -39.28
C ASN A 88 -17.64 13.32 -39.68
N LYS A 89 -17.38 12.33 -38.83
CA LYS A 89 -16.42 11.25 -39.07
C LYS A 89 -17.02 9.91 -38.66
N CYS A 90 -16.55 8.86 -39.32
CA CYS A 90 -16.82 7.50 -38.89
C CYS A 90 -15.77 7.09 -37.85
N TRP A 91 -16.20 6.62 -36.69
CA TRP A 91 -15.35 6.19 -35.58
C TRP A 91 -15.41 4.67 -35.40
N ASP A 92 -14.24 4.06 -35.27
CA ASP A 92 -14.06 2.65 -35.00
C ASP A 92 -13.59 2.47 -33.54
N GLU A 93 -14.43 1.84 -32.72
CA GLU A 93 -14.19 1.58 -31.30
C GLU A 93 -13.59 0.19 -31.05
N GLU A 94 -13.19 -0.55 -32.09
CA GLU A 94 -12.74 -1.94 -31.96
C GLU A 94 -11.28 -2.06 -31.49
N HIS A 95 -10.58 -0.94 -31.25
CA HIS A 95 -9.16 -0.94 -30.91
C HIS A 95 -8.94 -0.82 -29.40
N SER A 96 -8.54 -1.93 -28.78
CA SER A 96 -8.00 -1.92 -27.43
C SER A 96 -6.61 -1.26 -27.43
N PRO A 97 -6.25 -0.43 -26.44
CA PRO A 97 -4.87 0.00 -26.26
C PRO A 97 -3.90 -1.17 -25.94
N THR A 98 -4.41 -2.39 -25.74
CA THR A 98 -3.65 -3.58 -25.36
C THR A 98 -3.41 -4.59 -26.50
N PHE A 99 -3.33 -4.12 -27.75
CA PHE A 99 -3.28 -4.88 -29.04
C PHE A 99 -4.64 -5.18 -29.67
#